data_AF-Q72HI8-F1
#
_entry.id   AF-Q72HI8-F1
#
_cell.length_a   1.000
_cell.length_b   1.000
_cell.length_c   1.000
_cell.angle_alpha   90.00
_cell.angle_beta   90.00
_cell.angle_gamma   90.00
#
_symmetry.space_group_name_H-M   'P 1'
#
loop_
_entity.id
_entity.type
_entity.pdbx_description
1 polymer ?
#
loop_
_entity_poly.entity_id
_entity_poly.type
_entity_poly.pdbx_seq_one_letter_code
_entity_poly.pdbx_strand_id
1 'polypeptide(L)'
;MRKGLWLLAAGALLGACAPRITAEPLPGVRVDVPVQVPPPASPPQPSQPAGQAQGGVTAPVIKVLPGNPLPPAGSAYVDDFSSYPTGAVLPVVAPERYGLLRTGGDWQKITVEEAFAPDGRLDKAVRMEGGYGEGFLTTGAEDWTDYRVSFRLKTLEACCTHSHIRARLFLNGAGSRALEFFIGRDPINGVGLYKLAGDQRFLLLQRRELNPTANAVLRDGNWHDFVFELRGDGTVRVFVDRTEVVNWKDPDYHRGGFGIGPVGVTFQLDDLKVERLGGATPPLPGPPTGEAPPRRENFCGYRAGAELPHERFLADGQVELRLLGGHSAARNYRIGYYPAGKPEAPSYALSYQGNFEPPTCLNPPLVAIFRPQGSFGLAHNYEHYGNKTVYTEDRFNETPRGFRAYEAINSRGEKEGILLLVEDWIDGDFDDVGLLLIGAKPEG
;
A
#
# COMPACT_ATOMS: atom_id res chain seq x y z
N MET A 1 64.10 45.67 -4.22
CA MET A 1 64.49 45.98 -2.81
C MET A 1 63.50 45.25 -1.90
N ARG A 2 63.91 44.16 -1.24
CA ARG A 2 64.08 44.03 0.24
C ARG A 2 62.77 44.33 1.01
N LYS A 3 62.13 43.47 1.82
CA LYS A 3 62.46 42.25 2.63
C LYS A 3 61.12 41.47 2.88
N GLY A 4 61.06 40.14 2.88
CA GLY A 4 61.23 39.22 4.05
C GLY A 4 59.89 39.07 4.81
N LEU A 5 59.39 37.92 5.28
CA LEU A 5 60.01 36.66 5.72
C LEU A 5 58.87 35.62 5.98
N TRP A 6 59.05 34.38 5.51
CA TRP A 6 58.60 33.03 5.96
C TRP A 6 57.48 32.90 7.03
N LEU A 7 56.51 31.96 6.93
CA LEU A 7 56.70 30.53 7.19
C LEU A 7 55.50 29.64 6.76
N LEU A 8 55.85 28.38 6.51
CA LEU A 8 55.08 27.25 5.98
C LEU A 8 54.13 26.54 6.98
N ALA A 9 53.23 25.78 6.37
CA ALA A 9 52.65 24.49 6.81
C ALA A 9 51.56 24.48 7.89
N ALA A 10 50.30 24.30 7.45
CA ALA A 10 49.24 23.72 8.25
C ALA A 10 49.29 22.18 8.11
N GLY A 11 49.78 21.53 9.16
CA GLY A 11 49.69 20.09 9.39
C GLY A 11 48.43 19.71 10.17
N ALA A 12 48.10 18.43 10.05
CA ALA A 12 46.97 17.73 10.66
C ALA A 12 46.98 17.67 12.20
N LEU A 13 45.84 17.20 12.73
CA LEU A 13 45.55 16.66 14.07
C LEU A 13 45.19 17.65 15.18
N LEU A 14 43.89 17.79 15.44
CA LEU A 14 43.27 17.99 16.77
C LEU A 14 41.83 17.45 16.66
N GLY A 15 41.22 16.73 17.59
CA GLY A 15 41.55 16.45 18.97
C GLY A 15 40.24 16.12 19.68
N ALA A 16 40.15 14.94 20.28
CA ALA A 16 39.11 14.64 21.26
C ALA A 16 39.26 15.60 22.44
N CYS A 17 38.21 16.35 22.77
CA CYS A 17 38.04 17.05 24.04
C CYS A 17 36.57 17.46 24.20
N ALA A 18 35.81 16.72 25.00
CA ALA A 18 34.61 17.25 25.67
C ALA A 18 35.04 17.77 27.05
N PRO A 19 34.56 18.95 27.49
CA PRO A 19 35.02 19.56 28.73
C PRO A 19 34.43 18.87 29.96
N ARG A 20 35.30 18.58 30.94
CA ARG A 20 34.91 18.30 32.33
C ARG A 20 34.72 19.63 33.05
N ILE A 21 33.51 19.88 33.55
CA ILE A 21 33.25 20.97 34.49
C ILE A 21 33.51 20.43 35.90
N THR A 22 34.57 20.94 36.54
CA THR A 22 34.80 20.80 37.98
C THR A 22 34.21 22.01 38.68
N ALA A 23 33.18 21.79 39.51
CA ALA A 23 32.71 22.78 40.48
C ALA A 23 33.26 22.40 41.86
N GLU A 24 33.95 23.33 42.53
CA GLU A 24 34.37 23.19 43.92
C GLU A 24 33.17 23.32 44.87
N PRO A 25 33.05 22.48 45.91
CA PRO A 25 32.00 22.64 46.91
C PRO A 25 32.36 23.72 47.95
N LEU A 26 31.41 24.61 48.20
CA LEU A 26 31.43 25.61 49.27
C LEU A 26 31.49 24.94 50.67
N PRO A 27 32.18 25.56 51.65
CA PRO A 27 32.31 24.99 52.99
C PRO A 27 30.98 25.06 53.77
N GLY A 28 30.48 23.92 54.25
CA GLY A 28 29.45 23.91 55.31
C GLY A 28 28.26 22.97 55.19
N VAL A 29 28.20 22.00 54.27
CA VAL A 29 27.09 21.05 54.19
C VAL A 29 27.60 19.61 54.12
N ARG A 30 27.19 18.77 55.09
CA ARG A 30 27.48 17.34 55.16
C ARG A 30 26.41 16.55 54.42
N VAL A 31 26.82 15.59 53.58
CA VAL A 31 25.97 14.46 53.16
C VAL A 31 26.82 13.19 53.27
N ASP A 32 26.37 12.26 54.11
CA ASP A 32 27.05 11.00 54.40
C ASP A 32 26.96 10.03 53.21
N VAL A 33 28.12 9.64 52.68
CA VAL A 33 28.27 8.53 51.74
C VAL A 33 28.63 7.27 52.54
N PRO A 34 27.83 6.19 52.50
CA PRO A 34 28.30 4.92 53.00
C PRO A 34 29.32 4.32 52.01
N VAL A 35 30.58 4.28 52.43
CA VAL A 35 31.65 3.52 51.78
C VAL A 35 31.35 2.03 51.96
N GLN A 36 31.09 1.32 50.86
CA GLN A 36 30.97 -0.14 50.88
C GLN A 36 32.34 -0.78 50.64
N VAL A 37 32.91 -1.33 51.70
CA VAL A 37 34.08 -2.23 51.70
C VAL A 37 33.63 -3.60 51.16
N PRO A 38 34.41 -4.29 50.31
CA PRO A 38 34.01 -5.61 49.79
C PRO A 38 34.10 -6.68 50.89
N PRO A 39 33.07 -7.54 51.10
CA PRO A 39 33.18 -8.71 51.98
C PRO A 39 33.81 -9.93 51.27
N PRO A 40 34.34 -10.89 52.03
CA PRO A 40 35.19 -11.97 51.54
C PRO A 40 34.41 -13.08 50.81
N ALA A 41 35.10 -13.78 49.91
CA ALA A 41 34.58 -14.92 49.15
C ALA A 41 34.06 -16.03 50.09
N SER A 42 32.85 -16.51 49.83
CA SER A 42 32.22 -17.65 50.51
C SER A 42 31.79 -18.73 49.48
N PRO A 43 31.74 -20.02 49.89
CA PRO A 43 31.91 -21.19 49.02
C PRO A 43 30.63 -21.59 48.25
N PRO A 44 30.74 -22.49 47.24
CA PRO A 44 29.68 -22.72 46.26
C PRO A 44 28.75 -23.88 46.65
N GLN A 45 27.42 -23.66 46.70
CA GLN A 45 26.41 -24.70 46.43
C GLN A 45 24.95 -24.17 46.42
N PRO A 46 23.95 -24.95 45.92
CA PRO A 46 23.43 -24.95 44.54
C PRO A 46 22.00 -24.37 44.44
N SER A 47 21.52 -24.03 43.24
CA SER A 47 20.14 -23.56 43.06
C SER A 47 19.49 -24.04 41.76
N GLN A 48 18.29 -24.60 41.88
CA GLN A 48 17.26 -24.81 40.85
C GLN A 48 15.94 -24.26 41.44
N PRO A 49 14.86 -23.98 40.67
CA PRO A 49 14.72 -22.91 39.67
C PRO A 49 13.45 -22.03 39.89
N ALA A 50 13.23 -21.11 38.93
CA ALA A 50 12.01 -20.38 38.54
C ALA A 50 11.71 -19.00 39.18
N GLY A 51 11.67 -17.99 38.29
CA GLY A 51 11.10 -16.66 38.55
C GLY A 51 11.62 -15.56 37.59
N GLN A 52 11.01 -15.48 36.40
CA GLN A 52 10.76 -14.30 35.52
C GLN A 52 11.33 -12.93 35.96
N ALA A 53 11.78 -12.00 35.10
CA ALA A 53 12.01 -11.89 33.66
C ALA A 53 12.74 -10.54 33.44
N GLN A 54 13.64 -10.45 32.45
CA GLN A 54 13.74 -9.31 31.51
C GLN A 54 14.92 -9.48 30.54
N GLY A 55 14.57 -9.62 29.25
CA GLY A 55 15.07 -8.73 28.21
C GLY A 55 16.49 -8.92 27.71
N GLY A 56 16.80 -10.07 27.12
CA GLY A 56 17.95 -10.25 26.24
C GLY A 56 17.51 -10.75 24.88
N VAL A 57 16.85 -9.91 24.07
CA VAL A 57 16.61 -10.24 22.65
C VAL A 57 17.95 -10.10 21.94
N THR A 58 18.63 -11.23 21.78
CA THR A 58 19.76 -11.40 20.86
C THR A 58 19.32 -10.97 19.46
N ALA A 59 20.15 -10.16 18.79
CA ALA A 59 19.86 -9.63 17.46
C ALA A 59 19.45 -10.76 16.48
N PRO A 60 18.41 -10.57 15.65
CA PRO A 60 17.86 -11.67 14.87
C PRO A 60 18.80 -12.09 13.73
N VAL A 61 18.92 -13.40 13.57
CA VAL A 61 19.61 -14.07 12.47
C VAL A 61 19.07 -13.55 11.13
N ILE A 62 19.93 -12.90 10.32
CA ILE A 62 19.58 -12.49 8.95
C ILE A 62 19.72 -13.72 8.05
N LYS A 63 18.66 -14.52 7.95
CA LYS A 63 18.60 -15.66 7.03
C LYS A 63 17.71 -15.29 5.86
N VAL A 64 18.30 -14.88 4.73
CA VAL A 64 17.54 -14.46 3.54
C VAL A 64 16.71 -15.60 2.96
N LEU A 65 17.23 -16.82 2.90
CA LEU A 65 16.50 -17.98 2.43
C LEU A 65 16.62 -19.14 3.44
N PRO A 66 15.49 -19.79 3.80
CA PRO A 66 15.48 -20.88 4.75
C PRO A 66 16.22 -22.14 4.25
N GLY A 67 16.39 -22.29 2.93
CA GLY A 67 17.06 -23.43 2.31
C GLY A 67 16.20 -24.69 2.24
N ASN A 68 14.90 -24.59 2.51
CA ASN A 68 13.98 -25.71 2.35
C ASN A 68 13.86 -26.11 0.87
N PRO A 69 13.90 -27.42 0.56
CA PRO A 69 13.79 -27.89 -0.82
C PRO A 69 12.40 -27.58 -1.39
N LEU A 70 12.26 -27.61 -2.71
CA LEU A 70 10.93 -27.61 -3.34
C LEU A 70 10.14 -28.83 -2.88
N PRO A 71 8.81 -28.72 -2.77
CA PRO A 71 7.99 -29.89 -2.51
C PRO A 71 8.16 -30.92 -3.63
N PRO A 72 7.93 -32.22 -3.37
CA PRO A 72 7.86 -33.23 -4.41
C PRO A 72 6.95 -32.82 -5.58
N ALA A 73 7.23 -33.32 -6.78
CA ALA A 73 6.38 -33.05 -7.94
C ALA A 73 4.95 -33.53 -7.67
N GLY A 74 3.97 -32.67 -7.97
CA GLY A 74 2.55 -32.95 -7.68
C GLY A 74 2.13 -32.74 -6.22
N SER A 75 3.01 -32.19 -5.37
CA SER A 75 2.64 -31.75 -4.02
C SER A 75 2.91 -30.26 -3.81
N ALA A 76 2.42 -29.75 -2.69
CA ALA A 76 2.51 -28.36 -2.31
C ALA A 76 2.83 -28.21 -0.81
N TYR A 77 3.59 -27.19 -0.47
CA TYR A 77 3.58 -26.65 0.88
C TYR A 77 2.43 -25.66 0.97
N VAL A 78 1.44 -25.95 1.81
CA VAL A 78 0.38 -24.99 2.17
C VAL A 78 0.69 -24.56 3.59
N ASP A 79 0.67 -23.26 3.86
CA ASP A 79 0.75 -22.79 5.23
C ASP A 79 -0.62 -22.78 5.89
N ASP A 80 -0.62 -23.12 7.17
CA ASP A 80 -1.77 -23.06 8.05
C ASP A 80 -1.40 -22.04 9.14
N PHE A 81 -1.72 -20.78 8.87
CA PHE A 81 -1.37 -19.71 9.81
C PHE A 81 -2.14 -19.83 11.13
N SER A 82 -3.28 -20.52 11.14
CA SER A 82 -4.09 -20.82 12.32
C SER A 82 -3.31 -21.66 13.35
N SER A 83 -2.35 -22.47 12.88
CA SER A 83 -1.49 -23.30 13.73
C SER A 83 -0.48 -22.51 14.59
N TYR A 84 -0.15 -21.27 14.21
CA TYR A 84 0.80 -20.45 14.96
C TYR A 84 0.11 -19.64 16.07
N PRO A 85 0.80 -19.33 17.19
CA PRO A 85 0.28 -18.41 18.20
C PRO A 85 0.06 -16.99 17.64
N THR A 86 -1.00 -16.32 18.08
CA THR A 86 -1.17 -14.89 17.82
C THR A 86 0.02 -14.10 18.38
N GLY A 87 0.55 -13.17 17.59
CA GLY A 87 1.78 -12.42 17.87
C GLY A 87 3.08 -13.15 17.48
N ALA A 88 3.01 -14.39 16.99
CA ALA A 88 4.20 -15.12 16.57
C ALA A 88 4.87 -14.46 15.37
N VAL A 89 6.21 -14.39 15.40
CA VAL A 89 7.03 -13.87 14.30
C VAL A 89 7.51 -15.06 13.47
N LEU A 90 7.02 -15.19 12.23
CA LEU A 90 7.22 -16.41 11.42
C LEU A 90 8.69 -16.85 11.27
N PRO A 91 9.66 -15.98 10.93
CA PRO A 91 11.07 -16.40 10.84
C PRO A 91 11.68 -16.87 12.18
N VAL A 92 11.04 -16.59 13.32
CA VAL A 92 11.49 -17.05 14.65
C VAL A 92 10.88 -18.40 14.99
N VAL A 93 9.59 -18.61 14.70
CA VAL A 93 8.87 -19.84 15.06
C VAL A 93 8.95 -20.94 14.00
N ALA A 94 9.30 -20.59 12.75
CA ALA A 94 9.49 -21.52 11.64
C ALA A 94 10.72 -21.14 10.76
N PRO A 95 11.93 -21.04 11.34
CA PRO A 95 13.16 -20.61 10.65
C PRO A 95 13.66 -21.57 9.54
N GLU A 96 13.14 -22.79 9.52
CA GLU A 96 13.36 -23.80 8.47
C GLU A 96 12.48 -23.56 7.24
N ARG A 97 11.39 -22.78 7.37
CA ARG A 97 10.43 -22.49 6.29
C ARG A 97 10.45 -21.03 5.85
N TYR A 98 10.73 -20.13 6.79
CA TYR A 98 10.74 -18.69 6.58
C TYR A 98 12.09 -18.06 6.89
N GLY A 99 12.47 -17.16 5.99
CA GLY A 99 13.60 -16.27 6.16
C GLY A 99 13.15 -14.82 6.22
N LEU A 100 14.16 -13.97 6.32
CA LEU A 100 14.04 -12.53 6.39
C LEU A 100 15.14 -11.90 5.54
N LEU A 101 14.74 -11.12 4.53
CA LEU A 101 15.59 -10.15 3.85
C LEU A 101 15.28 -8.71 4.29
N ARG A 102 16.31 -7.96 4.71
CA ARG A 102 16.20 -6.56 5.16
C ARG A 102 16.98 -5.63 4.25
N THR A 103 16.40 -4.49 3.89
CA THR A 103 17.10 -3.38 3.21
C THR A 103 17.09 -2.09 4.03
N GLY A 104 16.46 -2.06 5.22
CA GLY A 104 16.48 -0.92 6.16
C GLY A 104 16.36 -1.27 7.66
N GLY A 105 16.37 -0.23 8.50
CA GLY A 105 16.30 -0.31 9.96
C GLY A 105 14.95 0.15 10.49
N ASP A 106 14.00 -0.79 10.61
CA ASP A 106 12.85 -0.80 11.55
C ASP A 106 11.93 -1.95 11.13
N TRP A 107 12.20 -3.16 11.63
CA TRP A 107 11.58 -4.40 11.15
C TRP A 107 10.34 -4.83 11.93
N GLN A 108 9.52 -3.87 12.36
CA GLN A 108 8.44 -4.17 13.28
C GLN A 108 7.21 -4.72 12.53
N LYS A 109 6.98 -6.02 12.75
CA LYS A 109 5.71 -6.80 12.64
C LYS A 109 5.47 -7.57 11.33
N ILE A 110 6.28 -8.61 11.07
CA ILE A 110 5.76 -9.82 10.38
C ILE A 110 5.24 -10.76 11.44
N THR A 111 3.98 -10.58 11.80
CA THR A 111 3.36 -11.28 12.93
C THR A 111 2.09 -11.97 12.50
N VAL A 112 1.86 -13.14 13.06
CA VAL A 112 0.55 -13.78 12.96
C VAL A 112 -0.44 -12.99 13.81
N GLU A 113 -1.56 -12.56 13.24
CA GLU A 113 -2.62 -11.85 13.95
C GLU A 113 -3.98 -12.48 13.67
N GLU A 114 -4.97 -12.15 14.52
CA GLU A 114 -6.36 -12.49 14.20
C GLU A 114 -6.85 -11.64 13.04
N ALA A 115 -7.49 -12.28 12.07
CA ALA A 115 -7.97 -11.66 10.84
C ALA A 115 -9.29 -12.27 10.39
N PHE A 116 -10.08 -11.49 9.64
CA PHE A 116 -11.27 -12.03 8.99
C PHE A 116 -10.89 -12.66 7.65
N ALA A 117 -11.13 -13.97 7.52
CA ALA A 117 -10.99 -14.69 6.27
C ALA A 117 -11.98 -14.17 5.21
N PRO A 118 -11.80 -14.50 3.92
CA PRO A 118 -12.70 -14.07 2.86
C PRO A 118 -14.18 -14.46 3.05
N ASP A 119 -14.44 -15.55 3.79
CA ASP A 119 -15.80 -16.01 4.14
C ASP A 119 -16.38 -15.31 5.39
N GLY A 120 -15.64 -14.36 5.98
CA GLY A 120 -16.03 -13.60 7.16
C GLY A 120 -15.77 -14.32 8.49
N ARG A 121 -15.22 -15.54 8.49
CA ARG A 121 -14.83 -16.20 9.76
C ARG A 121 -13.63 -15.49 10.39
N LEU A 122 -13.59 -15.47 11.71
CA LEU A 122 -12.38 -15.07 12.44
C LEU A 122 -11.35 -16.21 12.39
N ASP A 123 -10.17 -15.93 11.88
CA ASP A 123 -9.06 -16.87 11.74
C ASP A 123 -7.73 -16.14 12.00
N LYS A 124 -6.61 -16.65 11.49
CA LYS A 124 -5.31 -15.99 11.56
C LYS A 124 -4.69 -15.75 10.19
N ALA A 125 -4.03 -14.61 10.06
CA ALA A 125 -3.25 -14.25 8.88
C ALA A 125 -1.91 -13.63 9.31
N VAL A 126 -0.98 -13.53 8.37
CA VAL A 126 0.28 -12.83 8.58
C VAL A 126 0.10 -11.35 8.31
N ARG A 127 0.19 -10.52 9.35
CA ARG A 127 0.34 -9.07 9.19
C ARG A 127 1.75 -8.76 8.73
N MET A 128 1.87 -7.88 7.75
CA MET A 128 3.11 -7.28 7.32
C MET A 128 2.95 -5.76 7.30
N GLU A 129 3.63 -5.07 8.21
CA GLU A 129 3.63 -3.61 8.32
C GLU A 129 4.84 -3.01 7.60
N GLY A 130 4.61 -2.00 6.76
CA GLY A 130 5.64 -1.38 5.94
C GLY A 130 5.98 0.05 6.38
N GLY A 131 7.22 0.24 6.84
CA GLY A 131 7.86 1.55 6.99
C GLY A 131 8.82 1.92 5.84
N TYR A 132 9.47 3.08 5.92
CA TYR A 132 10.59 3.46 5.04
C TYR A 132 11.86 2.68 5.44
N GLY A 133 11.90 1.40 5.09
CA GLY A 133 12.94 0.49 5.57
C GLY A 133 12.64 -1.00 5.36
N GLU A 134 11.86 -1.29 4.32
CA GLU A 134 11.83 -2.50 3.48
C GLU A 134 12.32 -3.84 4.10
N GLY A 135 11.37 -4.76 4.32
CA GLY A 135 11.63 -6.15 4.67
C GLY A 135 10.79 -7.11 3.84
N PHE A 136 11.34 -8.29 3.57
CA PHE A 136 10.62 -9.38 2.91
C PHE A 136 10.48 -10.57 3.86
N LEU A 137 9.27 -11.15 3.92
CA LEU A 137 9.11 -12.54 4.31
C LEU A 137 9.57 -13.39 3.13
N THR A 138 10.51 -14.30 3.35
CA THR A 138 11.09 -15.10 2.28
C THR A 138 10.91 -16.59 2.54
N THR A 139 10.92 -17.39 1.49
CA THR A 139 10.88 -18.86 1.57
C THR A 139 11.66 -19.49 0.42
N GLY A 140 12.10 -20.73 0.64
CA GLY A 140 12.74 -21.58 -0.36
C GLY A 140 14.26 -21.60 -0.33
N ALA A 141 14.82 -22.19 -1.38
CA ALA A 141 16.25 -22.38 -1.58
C ALA A 141 16.73 -21.74 -2.88
N GLU A 142 18.04 -21.51 -2.99
CA GLU A 142 18.65 -20.85 -4.16
C GLU A 142 18.52 -21.64 -5.47
N ASP A 143 18.24 -22.94 -5.39
CA ASP A 143 18.18 -23.88 -6.52
C ASP A 143 16.74 -24.16 -7.00
N TRP A 144 15.73 -23.51 -6.41
CA TRP A 144 14.34 -23.58 -6.86
C TRP A 144 14.21 -23.06 -8.29
N THR A 145 13.44 -23.74 -9.16
CA THR A 145 13.35 -23.42 -10.60
C THR A 145 11.89 -23.36 -11.07
N ASP A 146 11.24 -24.51 -11.20
CA ASP A 146 9.86 -24.66 -11.66
C ASP A 146 8.90 -24.71 -10.48
N TYR A 147 8.33 -23.56 -10.13
CA TYR A 147 7.43 -23.45 -8.99
C TYR A 147 6.34 -22.39 -9.18
N ARG A 148 5.25 -22.59 -8.45
CA ARG A 148 4.17 -21.62 -8.32
C ARG A 148 4.07 -21.19 -6.87
N VAL A 149 3.97 -19.89 -6.64
CA VAL A 149 3.59 -19.32 -5.34
C VAL A 149 2.22 -18.69 -5.48
N SER A 150 1.29 -19.05 -4.61
CA SER A 150 -0.03 -18.41 -4.53
C SER A 150 -0.34 -18.02 -3.10
N PHE A 151 -1.03 -16.91 -2.92
CA PHE A 151 -1.50 -16.43 -1.62
C PHE A 151 -2.64 -15.44 -1.81
N ARG A 152 -3.32 -15.14 -0.72
CA ARG A 152 -4.28 -14.05 -0.64
C ARG A 152 -3.69 -12.88 0.11
N LEU A 153 -4.02 -11.68 -0.32
CA LEU A 153 -3.56 -10.46 0.31
C LEU A 153 -4.71 -9.48 0.48
N LYS A 154 -4.81 -8.89 1.67
CA LYS A 154 -5.74 -7.81 1.98
C LYS A 154 -4.96 -6.63 2.53
N THR A 155 -5.02 -5.48 1.86
CA THR A 155 -4.43 -4.25 2.38
C THR A 155 -5.30 -3.67 3.49
N LEU A 156 -4.68 -3.35 4.62
CA LEU A 156 -5.32 -2.72 5.77
C LEU A 156 -5.16 -1.20 5.76
N GLU A 157 -3.98 -0.73 5.33
CA GLU A 157 -3.64 0.68 5.32
C GLU A 157 -2.62 0.95 4.22
N ALA A 158 -2.78 2.06 3.50
CA ALA A 158 -1.81 2.53 2.51
C ALA A 158 -1.57 4.04 2.72
N CYS A 159 -0.52 4.38 3.45
CA CYS A 159 -0.37 5.69 4.08
C CYS A 159 0.07 6.83 3.15
N CYS A 160 0.55 6.56 1.93
CA CYS A 160 1.14 7.62 1.10
C CYS A 160 1.19 7.35 -0.41
N THR A 161 1.75 8.29 -1.17
CA THR A 161 2.00 8.16 -2.61
C THR A 161 3.01 7.06 -2.94
N HIS A 162 3.85 6.65 -1.99
CA HIS A 162 4.86 5.60 -2.17
C HIS A 162 4.38 4.20 -1.80
N SER A 163 3.09 4.01 -1.51
CA SER A 163 2.53 2.72 -1.12
C SER A 163 2.53 1.71 -2.27
N HIS A 164 3.21 0.58 -2.07
CA HIS A 164 3.20 -0.54 -3.01
C HIS A 164 3.56 -1.87 -2.33
N ILE A 165 3.13 -2.97 -2.96
CA ILE A 165 3.50 -4.34 -2.58
C ILE A 165 4.56 -4.82 -3.57
N ARG A 166 5.58 -5.52 -3.07
CA ARG A 166 6.65 -6.10 -3.89
C ARG A 166 6.78 -7.59 -3.67
N ALA A 167 7.14 -8.29 -4.73
CA ALA A 167 7.58 -9.67 -4.66
C ALA A 167 8.92 -9.85 -5.37
N ARG A 168 9.88 -10.50 -4.71
CA ARG A 168 11.17 -10.90 -5.29
C ARG A 168 11.10 -12.36 -5.74
N LEU A 169 11.22 -12.53 -7.05
CA LEU A 169 11.14 -13.79 -7.79
C LEU A 169 12.56 -14.23 -8.12
N PHE A 170 12.83 -15.54 -8.08
CA PHE A 170 14.19 -16.07 -8.24
C PHE A 170 15.21 -15.37 -7.33
N LEU A 171 14.80 -15.17 -6.06
CA LEU A 171 15.62 -14.52 -5.05
C LEU A 171 16.84 -15.39 -4.74
N ASN A 172 18.05 -14.83 -4.81
CA ASN A 172 19.24 -15.53 -4.32
C ASN A 172 19.37 -15.43 -2.79
N GLY A 173 20.22 -16.25 -2.18
CA GLY A 173 20.39 -16.32 -0.73
C GLY A 173 21.18 -15.14 -0.15
N ALA A 174 21.79 -14.29 -0.98
CA ALA A 174 22.29 -12.99 -0.55
C ALA A 174 21.21 -11.90 -0.58
N GLY A 175 20.07 -12.15 -1.24
CA GLY A 175 18.99 -11.19 -1.44
C GLY A 175 19.31 -10.06 -2.43
N SER A 176 20.49 -10.11 -3.05
CA SER A 176 21.04 -9.10 -3.94
C SER A 176 20.64 -9.29 -5.41
N ARG A 177 20.07 -10.45 -5.77
CA ARG A 177 19.63 -10.75 -7.14
C ARG A 177 18.24 -11.35 -7.12
N ALA A 178 17.32 -10.70 -7.82
CA ALA A 178 15.95 -11.16 -8.05
C ALA A 178 15.32 -10.43 -9.25
N LEU A 179 14.23 -10.97 -9.79
CA LEU A 179 13.25 -10.15 -10.48
C LEU A 179 12.29 -9.58 -9.43
N GLU A 180 12.09 -8.28 -9.42
CA GLU A 180 11.20 -7.62 -8.45
C GLU A 180 9.92 -7.17 -9.13
N PHE A 181 8.86 -7.92 -8.88
CA PHE A 181 7.49 -7.50 -9.17
C PHE A 181 7.06 -6.42 -8.20
N PHE A 182 6.28 -5.47 -8.68
CA PHE A 182 5.59 -4.51 -7.84
C PHE A 182 4.19 -4.22 -8.36
N ILE A 183 3.30 -3.87 -7.44
CA ILE A 183 1.96 -3.35 -7.71
C ILE A 183 1.65 -2.22 -6.71
N GLY A 184 1.30 -1.04 -7.23
CA GLY A 184 0.95 0.10 -6.38
C GLY A 184 1.10 1.47 -7.03
N ARG A 185 1.28 2.50 -6.21
CA ARG A 185 1.33 3.92 -6.62
C ARG A 185 2.73 4.31 -7.10
N ASP A 186 3.65 4.79 -6.29
CA ASP A 186 5.02 5.05 -6.74
C ASP A 186 5.86 3.75 -6.85
N PRO A 187 6.81 3.61 -7.79
CA PRO A 187 7.26 4.57 -8.81
C PRO A 187 6.50 4.56 -10.14
N ILE A 188 5.44 3.76 -10.26
CA ILE A 188 4.98 3.29 -11.58
C ILE A 188 3.52 3.61 -11.86
N ASN A 189 2.69 3.67 -10.82
CA ASN A 189 1.25 3.83 -10.81
C ASN A 189 0.57 2.72 -11.63
N GLY A 190 0.65 1.49 -11.11
CA GLY A 190 0.21 0.29 -11.78
C GLY A 190 1.05 -0.93 -11.39
N VAL A 191 1.39 -1.74 -12.39
CA VAL A 191 2.21 -2.95 -12.23
C VAL A 191 3.53 -2.81 -12.95
N GLY A 192 4.54 -3.53 -12.49
CA GLY A 192 5.68 -3.83 -13.35
C GLY A 192 6.71 -4.74 -12.73
N LEU A 193 7.85 -4.77 -13.39
CA LEU A 193 8.90 -5.74 -13.15
C LEU A 193 10.27 -5.07 -13.29
N TYR A 194 11.12 -5.26 -12.29
CA TYR A 194 12.51 -4.84 -12.32
C TYR A 194 13.46 -6.03 -12.28
N LYS A 195 14.65 -5.83 -12.82
CA LYS A 195 15.81 -6.68 -12.65
C LYS A 195 16.70 -6.09 -11.56
N LEU A 196 17.03 -6.88 -10.54
CA LEU A 196 17.90 -6.47 -9.44
C LEU A 196 19.25 -7.19 -9.51
N ALA A 197 20.34 -6.44 -9.40
CA ALA A 197 21.70 -6.96 -9.33
C ALA A 197 22.56 -6.10 -8.39
N GLY A 198 22.68 -6.51 -7.13
CA GLY A 198 23.23 -5.68 -6.07
C GLY A 198 22.38 -4.43 -5.87
N ASP A 199 23.02 -3.26 -5.89
CA ASP A 199 22.34 -1.97 -5.78
C ASP A 199 21.78 -1.48 -7.12
N GLN A 200 22.00 -2.22 -8.21
CA GLN A 200 21.49 -1.86 -9.52
C GLN A 200 20.05 -2.36 -9.70
N ARG A 201 19.22 -1.46 -10.22
CA ARG A 201 17.82 -1.73 -10.57
C ARG A 201 17.58 -1.30 -12.02
N PHE A 202 17.02 -2.21 -12.81
CA PHE A 202 16.68 -1.95 -14.22
C PHE A 202 15.21 -2.28 -14.48
N LEU A 203 14.44 -1.34 -15.04
CA LEU A 203 13.03 -1.52 -15.34
C LEU A 203 12.84 -2.39 -16.59
N LEU A 204 12.18 -3.53 -16.45
CA LEU A 204 11.87 -4.44 -17.57
C LEU A 204 10.49 -4.18 -18.15
N LEU A 205 9.51 -3.97 -17.28
CA LEU A 205 8.10 -3.83 -17.64
C LEU A 205 7.44 -2.78 -16.76
N GLN A 206 6.65 -1.91 -17.38
CA GLN A 206 5.76 -0.95 -16.72
C GLN A 206 4.40 -0.98 -17.39
N ARG A 207 3.34 -1.25 -16.60
CA ARG A 207 1.95 -1.32 -17.04
C ARG A 207 1.09 -0.36 -16.24
N ARG A 208 1.06 0.91 -16.67
CA ARG A 208 0.29 1.99 -16.02
C ARG A 208 -1.21 1.83 -16.22
N GLU A 209 -1.62 1.20 -17.30
CA GLU A 209 -3.01 0.86 -17.58
C GLU A 209 -3.61 -0.10 -16.54
N LEU A 210 -2.78 -0.77 -15.72
CA LEU A 210 -3.20 -1.59 -14.59
C LEU A 210 -3.30 -0.80 -13.27
N ASN A 211 -3.26 0.53 -13.31
CA ASN A 211 -3.52 1.37 -12.15
C ASN A 211 -4.87 1.07 -11.45
N PRO A 212 -5.99 0.79 -12.16
CA PRO A 212 -7.23 0.38 -11.51
C PRO A 212 -7.08 -0.90 -10.67
N THR A 213 -6.36 -1.91 -11.17
CA THR A 213 -6.04 -3.13 -10.42
C THR A 213 -5.16 -2.84 -9.22
N ALA A 214 -4.12 -2.01 -9.39
CA ALA A 214 -3.25 -1.61 -8.29
C ALA A 214 -4.00 -0.84 -7.19
N ASN A 215 -4.93 0.04 -7.57
CA ASN A 215 -5.77 0.76 -6.61
C ASN A 215 -6.78 -0.14 -5.91
N ALA A 216 -7.35 -1.14 -6.59
CA ALA A 216 -8.22 -2.13 -5.95
C ALA A 216 -7.45 -2.84 -4.83
N VAL A 217 -6.31 -3.46 -5.19
CA VAL A 217 -5.41 -4.17 -4.25
C VAL A 217 -5.05 -3.32 -3.03
N LEU A 218 -4.75 -2.04 -3.24
CA LEU A 218 -4.28 -1.17 -2.16
C LEU A 218 -5.38 -0.54 -1.30
N ARG A 219 -6.66 -0.56 -1.71
CA ARG A 219 -7.66 0.33 -1.09
C ARG A 219 -9.02 -0.26 -0.82
N ASP A 220 -9.45 -1.25 -1.59
CA ASP A 220 -10.85 -1.68 -1.48
C ASP A 220 -11.14 -2.49 -0.21
N GLY A 221 -10.10 -2.81 0.56
CA GLY A 221 -10.18 -3.56 1.82
C GLY A 221 -10.58 -5.02 1.63
N ASN A 222 -10.54 -5.53 0.40
CA ASN A 222 -10.89 -6.90 0.06
C ASN A 222 -9.65 -7.80 0.00
N TRP A 223 -9.91 -9.10 -0.03
CA TRP A 223 -8.90 -10.11 -0.31
C TRP A 223 -8.70 -10.25 -1.81
N HIS A 224 -7.44 -10.20 -2.25
CA HIS A 224 -7.03 -10.40 -3.63
C HIS A 224 -6.19 -11.65 -3.78
N ASP A 225 -6.43 -12.42 -4.84
CA ASP A 225 -5.69 -13.63 -5.13
C ASP A 225 -4.44 -13.30 -5.97
N PHE A 226 -3.26 -13.66 -5.47
CA PHE A 226 -2.00 -13.55 -6.18
C PHE A 226 -1.49 -14.92 -6.61
N VAL A 227 -0.99 -15.01 -7.85
CA VAL A 227 -0.32 -16.21 -8.35
C VAL A 227 0.93 -15.81 -9.13
N PHE A 228 2.08 -16.38 -8.76
CA PHE A 228 3.36 -16.24 -9.42
C PHE A 228 3.78 -17.61 -9.98
N GLU A 229 3.88 -17.74 -11.30
CA GLU A 229 4.42 -18.92 -11.97
C GLU A 229 5.84 -18.63 -12.45
N LEU A 230 6.80 -19.44 -11.99
CA LEU A 230 8.22 -19.26 -12.21
C LEU A 230 8.78 -20.54 -12.81
N ARG A 231 9.52 -20.40 -13.92
CA ARG A 231 10.04 -21.52 -14.70
C ARG A 231 11.56 -21.51 -14.78
N GLY A 232 12.15 -22.71 -14.83
CA GLY A 232 13.59 -22.91 -14.93
C GLY A 232 14.25 -22.39 -16.22
N ASP A 233 13.46 -21.91 -17.19
CA ASP A 233 13.94 -21.24 -18.40
C ASP A 233 13.87 -19.70 -18.30
N GLY A 234 13.52 -19.17 -17.13
CA GLY A 234 13.40 -17.75 -16.84
C GLY A 234 12.04 -17.14 -17.17
N THR A 235 11.04 -17.93 -17.55
CA THR A 235 9.67 -17.44 -17.73
C THR A 235 9.01 -17.12 -16.39
N VAL A 236 8.38 -15.95 -16.33
CA VAL A 236 7.61 -15.43 -15.20
C VAL A 236 6.22 -15.04 -15.68
N ARG A 237 5.20 -15.52 -14.97
CA ARG A 237 3.81 -15.05 -15.13
C ARG A 237 3.25 -14.67 -13.78
N VAL A 238 2.58 -13.52 -13.72
CA VAL A 238 1.94 -13.04 -12.49
C VAL A 238 0.48 -12.76 -12.75
N PHE A 239 -0.37 -13.23 -11.86
CA PHE A 239 -1.80 -13.02 -11.89
C PHE A 239 -2.27 -12.33 -10.61
N VAL A 240 -3.20 -11.39 -10.78
CA VAL A 240 -3.96 -10.77 -9.68
C VAL A 240 -5.43 -10.95 -10.01
N ASP A 241 -6.19 -11.57 -9.12
CA ASP A 241 -7.62 -11.90 -9.31
C ASP A 241 -7.90 -12.60 -10.64
N ARG A 242 -7.02 -13.55 -11.00
CA ARG A 242 -7.04 -14.31 -12.27
C ARG A 242 -6.71 -13.48 -13.54
N THR A 243 -6.43 -12.18 -13.41
CA THR A 243 -5.96 -11.35 -14.52
C THR A 243 -4.45 -11.47 -14.66
N GLU A 244 -3.95 -11.83 -15.85
CA GLU A 244 -2.51 -11.83 -16.13
C GLU A 244 -1.99 -10.40 -16.17
N VAL A 245 -1.15 -10.04 -15.18
CA VAL A 245 -0.58 -8.69 -15.06
C VAL A 245 0.87 -8.63 -15.54
N VAL A 246 1.60 -9.74 -15.51
CA VAL A 246 2.96 -9.87 -16.05
C VAL A 246 3.10 -11.17 -16.82
N ASN A 247 3.76 -11.09 -17.97
CA ASN A 247 4.24 -12.23 -18.74
C ASN A 247 5.60 -11.83 -19.35
N TRP A 248 6.67 -12.42 -18.83
CA TRP A 248 8.03 -12.02 -19.17
C TRP A 248 8.96 -13.23 -19.21
N LYS A 249 10.07 -13.12 -19.92
CA LYS A 249 11.15 -14.12 -19.92
C LYS A 249 12.49 -13.41 -19.76
N ASP A 250 13.21 -13.72 -18.68
CA ASP A 250 14.57 -13.24 -18.45
C ASP A 250 15.50 -14.43 -18.17
N PRO A 251 16.34 -14.85 -19.13
CA PRO A 251 17.18 -16.05 -18.98
C PRO A 251 18.26 -15.90 -17.91
N ASP A 252 18.57 -14.67 -17.46
CA ASP A 252 19.52 -14.47 -16.37
C ASP A 252 18.90 -14.80 -15.00
N TYR A 253 17.57 -14.92 -14.91
CA TYR A 253 16.85 -15.16 -13.66
C TYR A 253 15.98 -16.39 -13.84
N HIS A 254 16.55 -17.55 -13.53
CA HIS A 254 15.94 -18.85 -13.78
C HIS A 254 15.89 -19.75 -12.54
N ARG A 255 16.46 -19.29 -11.41
CA ARG A 255 16.46 -20.04 -10.15
C ARG A 255 16.54 -19.14 -8.92
N GLY A 256 15.98 -19.58 -7.82
CA GLY A 256 16.01 -18.90 -6.53
C GLY A 256 14.69 -19.02 -5.78
N GLY A 257 14.69 -18.56 -4.53
CA GLY A 257 13.51 -18.58 -3.68
C GLY A 257 12.52 -17.46 -4.00
N PHE A 258 11.60 -17.22 -3.08
CA PHE A 258 10.57 -16.18 -3.19
C PHE A 258 10.62 -15.26 -1.97
N GLY A 259 10.29 -13.98 -2.17
CA GLY A 259 10.06 -13.05 -1.07
C GLY A 259 8.91 -12.11 -1.36
N ILE A 260 8.18 -11.69 -0.32
CA ILE A 260 7.13 -10.68 -0.41
C ILE A 260 7.29 -9.63 0.69
N GLY A 261 7.06 -8.37 0.35
CA GLY A 261 7.30 -7.25 1.25
C GLY A 261 6.43 -6.01 0.96
N PRO A 262 6.04 -5.24 1.98
CA PRO A 262 5.39 -3.95 1.82
C PRO A 262 6.39 -2.79 1.64
N VAL A 263 5.92 -1.70 1.05
CA VAL A 263 6.51 -0.35 1.17
C VAL A 263 5.38 0.64 1.40
N GLY A 264 5.43 1.40 2.50
CA GLY A 264 4.40 2.40 2.85
C GLY A 264 2.98 1.83 2.89
N VAL A 265 2.83 0.54 3.17
CA VAL A 265 1.55 -0.18 3.17
C VAL A 265 1.58 -1.22 4.28
N THR A 266 0.42 -1.50 4.87
CA THR A 266 0.22 -2.63 5.78
C THR A 266 -0.78 -3.58 5.15
N PHE A 267 -0.44 -4.86 5.10
CA PHE A 267 -1.35 -5.89 4.57
C PHE A 267 -1.35 -7.15 5.42
N GLN A 268 -2.43 -7.91 5.28
CA GLN A 268 -2.55 -9.29 5.75
C GLN A 268 -2.30 -10.25 4.58
N LEU A 269 -1.62 -11.35 4.87
CA LEU A 269 -1.32 -12.41 3.91
C LEU A 269 -1.83 -13.74 4.47
N ASP A 270 -2.55 -14.49 3.63
CA ASP A 270 -3.17 -15.76 3.97
C ASP A 270 -3.06 -16.77 2.82
N ASP A 271 -3.38 -18.04 3.07
CA ASP A 271 -3.39 -19.13 2.09
C ASP A 271 -2.06 -19.26 1.30
N LEU A 272 -0.92 -19.00 1.96
CA LEU A 272 0.39 -19.06 1.30
C LEU A 272 0.73 -20.50 0.91
N LYS A 273 0.84 -20.72 -0.40
CA LYS A 273 1.07 -22.02 -0.99
C LYS A 273 2.22 -21.97 -1.99
N VAL A 274 3.09 -22.96 -1.92
CA VAL A 274 4.19 -23.20 -2.86
C VAL A 274 4.02 -24.57 -3.49
N GLU A 275 3.91 -24.62 -4.81
CA GLU A 275 3.76 -25.85 -5.60
C GLU A 275 4.95 -26.04 -6.52
N ARG A 276 5.44 -27.28 -6.64
CA ARG A 276 6.40 -27.60 -7.70
C ARG A 276 5.64 -27.80 -9.02
N LEU A 277 6.03 -27.05 -10.04
CA LEU A 277 5.45 -27.22 -11.37
C LEU A 277 6.13 -28.39 -12.10
N GLY A 278 5.33 -29.28 -12.68
CA GLY A 278 5.84 -30.32 -13.57
C GLY A 278 6.40 -29.73 -14.88
N GLY A 279 7.24 -30.53 -15.57
CA GLY A 279 7.92 -30.15 -16.82
C GLY A 279 7.02 -29.96 -18.06
N ALA A 280 5.71 -29.80 -17.88
CA ALA A 280 4.78 -29.41 -18.93
C ALA A 280 3.88 -28.30 -18.40
N THR A 281 3.82 -27.18 -19.11
CA THR A 281 2.83 -26.13 -18.91
C THR A 281 1.44 -26.74 -19.13
N PRO A 282 0.55 -26.78 -18.12
CA PRO A 282 -0.85 -27.11 -18.39
C PRO A 282 -1.38 -26.08 -19.38
N PRO A 283 -2.16 -26.49 -20.41
CA PRO A 283 -2.85 -25.50 -21.22
C PRO A 283 -3.73 -24.66 -20.30
N LEU A 284 -3.74 -23.35 -20.60
CA LEU A 284 -4.63 -22.37 -19.98
C LEU A 284 -6.02 -23.00 -19.78
N PRO A 285 -6.65 -22.88 -18.61
CA PRO A 285 -8.11 -22.92 -18.60
C PRO A 285 -8.54 -21.81 -19.57
N GLY A 286 -9.25 -22.20 -20.64
CA GLY A 286 -9.88 -21.25 -21.54
C GLY A 286 -10.73 -20.26 -20.71
N PRO A 287 -10.98 -19.05 -21.24
CA PRO A 287 -11.80 -18.09 -20.53
C PRO A 287 -13.09 -18.79 -20.10
N PRO A 288 -13.42 -18.83 -18.79
CA PRO A 288 -14.74 -19.29 -18.41
C PRO A 288 -15.74 -18.41 -19.14
N THR A 289 -16.72 -19.03 -19.81
CA THR A 289 -17.93 -18.37 -20.31
C THR A 289 -18.85 -17.89 -19.17
N GLY A 290 -18.29 -17.65 -18.00
CA GLY A 290 -18.95 -17.00 -16.88
C GLY A 290 -18.63 -15.51 -16.98
N GLU A 291 -19.68 -14.69 -16.93
CA GLU A 291 -19.59 -13.23 -16.91
C GLU A 291 -18.42 -12.76 -16.07
N ALA A 292 -17.63 -11.86 -16.65
CA ALA A 292 -16.64 -11.10 -15.92
C ALA A 292 -17.30 -10.54 -14.64
N PRO A 293 -16.60 -10.51 -13.49
CA PRO A 293 -17.06 -9.70 -12.37
C PRO A 293 -17.35 -8.30 -12.93
N PRO A 294 -18.49 -7.68 -12.56
CA PRO A 294 -18.91 -6.44 -13.18
C PRO A 294 -17.75 -5.46 -13.07
N ARG A 295 -17.28 -5.00 -14.23
CA ARG A 295 -16.44 -3.81 -14.31
C ARG A 295 -17.08 -2.76 -13.41
N ARG A 296 -16.29 -1.89 -12.78
CA ARG A 296 -16.75 -0.67 -12.08
C ARG A 296 -17.38 0.34 -13.07
N GLU A 297 -18.21 -0.17 -13.96
CA GLU A 297 -19.08 0.54 -14.84
C GLU A 297 -20.23 1.11 -14.01
N ASN A 298 -20.66 0.49 -12.91
CA ASN A 298 -21.85 0.88 -12.15
C ASN A 298 -21.53 1.63 -10.83
N PHE A 299 -21.96 2.89 -10.72
CA PHE A 299 -21.99 3.70 -9.50
C PHE A 299 -23.43 3.89 -9.03
N CYS A 300 -23.80 3.29 -7.90
CA CYS A 300 -25.13 3.43 -7.27
C CYS A 300 -26.33 3.34 -8.23
N GLY A 301 -26.28 2.38 -9.17
CA GLY A 301 -27.34 2.14 -10.15
C GLY A 301 -27.17 2.84 -11.51
N TYR A 302 -26.09 3.61 -11.71
CA TYR A 302 -25.78 4.29 -12.96
C TYR A 302 -24.48 3.78 -13.55
N ARG A 303 -24.46 3.54 -14.86
CA ARG A 303 -23.26 3.19 -15.59
C ARG A 303 -22.54 4.43 -16.15
N ALA A 304 -21.22 4.51 -15.95
CA ALA A 304 -20.37 5.50 -16.61
C ALA A 304 -20.20 5.15 -18.12
N GLY A 305 -20.61 6.08 -18.99
CA GLY A 305 -20.41 6.00 -20.44
C GLY A 305 -19.11 6.67 -20.89
N ALA A 306 -19.17 7.43 -21.99
CA ALA A 306 -18.00 8.20 -22.46
C ALA A 306 -17.62 9.31 -21.46
N GLU A 307 -16.32 9.52 -21.26
CA GLU A 307 -15.81 10.68 -20.52
C GLU A 307 -16.09 11.96 -21.33
N LEU A 308 -16.53 13.01 -20.63
CA LEU A 308 -16.96 14.27 -21.22
C LEU A 308 -15.91 15.35 -20.89
N PRO A 309 -15.51 16.18 -21.88
CA PRO A 309 -14.74 17.38 -21.59
C PRO A 309 -15.59 18.27 -20.69
N HIS A 310 -15.02 18.76 -19.58
CA HIS A 310 -15.77 19.59 -18.66
C HIS A 310 -14.83 20.58 -17.98
N GLU A 311 -15.00 21.86 -18.29
CA GLU A 311 -14.61 22.92 -17.37
C GLU A 311 -15.86 23.46 -16.66
N ARG A 312 -17.00 23.45 -17.38
CA ARG A 312 -18.29 23.99 -16.95
C ARG A 312 -19.46 23.18 -17.48
N PHE A 313 -20.65 23.63 -17.15
CA PHE A 313 -21.91 23.12 -17.66
C PHE A 313 -22.78 24.26 -18.19
N LEU A 314 -23.53 23.97 -19.25
CA LEU A 314 -24.52 24.86 -19.83
C LEU A 314 -25.93 24.32 -19.56
N ALA A 315 -26.80 25.18 -19.05
CA ALA A 315 -28.23 24.90 -18.95
C ALA A 315 -29.05 26.19 -19.13
N ASP A 316 -30.23 26.03 -19.72
CA ASP A 316 -31.21 27.11 -19.96
C ASP A 316 -32.57 26.69 -19.40
N GLY A 317 -32.57 26.32 -18.12
CA GLY A 317 -33.74 25.72 -17.49
C GLY A 317 -33.44 25.05 -16.15
N GLN A 318 -34.34 24.15 -15.77
CA GLN A 318 -34.22 23.41 -14.51
C GLN A 318 -33.14 22.35 -14.59
N VAL A 319 -32.24 22.35 -13.60
CA VAL A 319 -31.20 21.36 -13.38
C VAL A 319 -31.49 20.63 -12.09
N GLU A 320 -31.32 19.31 -12.13
CA GLU A 320 -31.42 18.43 -10.98
C GLU A 320 -30.04 17.85 -10.67
N LEU A 321 -29.59 18.01 -9.42
CA LEU A 321 -28.35 17.46 -8.91
C LEU A 321 -28.68 16.42 -7.83
N ARG A 322 -28.25 15.18 -8.03
CA ARG A 322 -28.41 14.10 -7.06
C ARG A 322 -27.07 13.71 -6.44
N LEU A 323 -27.04 13.57 -5.13
CA LEU A 323 -25.97 12.89 -4.42
C LEU A 323 -26.30 11.40 -4.32
N LEU A 324 -25.54 10.58 -5.04
CA LEU A 324 -25.80 9.15 -5.16
C LEU A 324 -25.20 8.34 -4.01
N GLY A 325 -24.12 8.84 -3.41
CA GLY A 325 -23.32 8.13 -2.42
C GLY A 325 -21.83 8.22 -2.75
N GLY A 326 -21.02 7.42 -2.07
CA GLY A 326 -19.58 7.45 -2.27
C GLY A 326 -18.79 6.62 -1.29
N HIS A 327 -17.48 6.83 -1.31
CA HIS A 327 -16.53 6.44 -0.28
C HIS A 327 -15.80 7.69 0.19
N SER A 328 -15.94 8.06 1.45
CA SER A 328 -15.28 9.24 2.01
C SER A 328 -15.38 9.31 3.53
N ALA A 329 -14.27 9.66 4.17
CA ALA A 329 -14.19 9.99 5.59
C ALA A 329 -14.63 11.43 5.92
N ALA A 330 -14.84 12.27 4.90
CA ALA A 330 -15.28 13.65 5.07
C ALA A 330 -16.66 13.73 5.72
N ARG A 331 -16.84 14.78 6.53
CA ARG A 331 -18.11 15.10 7.17
C ARG A 331 -18.66 16.38 6.53
N ASN A 332 -19.98 16.57 6.63
CA ASN A 332 -20.63 17.81 6.23
C ASN A 332 -20.41 18.19 4.75
N TYR A 333 -20.77 17.27 3.87
CA TYR A 333 -20.81 17.45 2.42
C TYR A 333 -21.74 18.60 2.02
N ARG A 334 -21.21 19.58 1.28
CA ARG A 334 -21.99 20.68 0.72
C ARG A 334 -21.66 20.86 -0.75
N ILE A 335 -22.67 20.87 -1.61
CA ILE A 335 -22.49 21.08 -3.04
C ILE A 335 -23.28 22.30 -3.43
N GLY A 336 -22.60 23.26 -4.04
CA GLY A 336 -23.19 24.47 -4.58
C GLY A 336 -22.87 24.62 -6.05
N TYR A 337 -23.64 25.47 -6.71
CA TYR A 337 -23.30 25.93 -8.06
C TYR A 337 -22.90 27.40 -8.00
N TYR A 338 -22.13 27.83 -8.99
CA TYR A 338 -21.72 29.22 -9.15
C TYR A 338 -21.78 29.64 -10.62
N PRO A 339 -22.13 30.90 -10.91
CA PRO A 339 -22.13 31.43 -12.28
C PRO A 339 -20.71 31.70 -12.77
N ALA A 340 -20.54 31.73 -14.08
CA ALA A 340 -19.30 32.12 -14.75
C ALA A 340 -18.68 33.41 -14.16
N GLY A 341 -17.44 33.30 -13.65
CA GLY A 341 -16.64 34.46 -13.21
C GLY A 341 -16.81 34.90 -11.75
N LYS A 342 -17.54 34.16 -10.90
CA LYS A 342 -17.68 34.45 -9.46
C LYS A 342 -17.59 33.18 -8.58
N PRO A 343 -16.40 32.60 -8.37
CA PRO A 343 -16.23 31.35 -7.62
C PRO A 343 -16.31 31.50 -6.08
N GLU A 344 -16.31 32.74 -5.54
CA GLU A 344 -16.10 32.99 -4.11
C GLU A 344 -17.33 32.81 -3.20
N ALA A 345 -18.52 32.57 -3.77
CA ALA A 345 -19.74 32.38 -2.98
C ALA A 345 -20.68 31.36 -3.64
N PRO A 346 -20.37 30.04 -3.56
CA PRO A 346 -21.29 29.04 -4.05
C PRO A 346 -22.63 29.15 -3.34
N SER A 347 -23.72 29.15 -4.12
CA SER A 347 -25.05 28.95 -3.56
C SER A 347 -25.21 27.46 -3.28
N TYR A 348 -24.94 27.06 -2.04
CA TYR A 348 -25.05 25.66 -1.63
C TYR A 348 -26.49 25.16 -1.85
N ALA A 349 -26.62 24.17 -2.72
CA ALA A 349 -27.88 23.59 -3.15
C ALA A 349 -28.17 22.27 -2.41
N LEU A 350 -27.13 21.57 -1.96
CA LEU A 350 -27.23 20.28 -1.27
C LEU A 350 -26.31 20.28 -0.05
N SER A 351 -26.82 19.80 1.09
CA SER A 351 -26.01 19.52 2.29
C SER A 351 -26.31 18.11 2.78
N TYR A 352 -25.27 17.36 3.12
CA TYR A 352 -25.33 16.02 3.70
C TYR A 352 -24.40 15.92 4.90
N GLN A 353 -24.93 15.47 6.04
CA GLN A 353 -24.19 15.29 7.27
C GLN A 353 -24.08 13.78 7.57
N GLY A 354 -22.94 13.19 7.23
CA GLY A 354 -22.65 11.78 7.40
C GLY A 354 -21.30 11.42 6.80
N ASN A 355 -20.77 10.25 7.14
CA ASN A 355 -19.60 9.65 6.50
C ASN A 355 -20.05 8.60 5.48
N PHE A 356 -19.24 8.40 4.45
CA PHE A 356 -19.45 7.37 3.43
C PHE A 356 -18.49 6.18 3.66
N GLU A 357 -18.37 5.75 4.91
CA GLU A 357 -17.50 4.66 5.32
C GLU A 357 -18.31 3.61 6.12
N PRO A 358 -18.52 2.39 5.58
CA PRO A 358 -18.04 1.86 4.29
C PRO A 358 -18.73 2.53 3.07
N PRO A 359 -18.25 2.30 1.83
CA PRO A 359 -18.87 2.87 0.62
C PRO A 359 -20.37 2.60 0.58
N THR A 360 -21.18 3.65 0.53
CA THR A 360 -22.64 3.55 0.71
C THR A 360 -23.36 4.32 -0.38
N CYS A 361 -24.32 3.67 -1.03
CA CYS A 361 -25.28 4.33 -1.91
C CYS A 361 -26.45 4.89 -1.09
N LEU A 362 -26.78 6.15 -1.30
CA LEU A 362 -27.94 6.78 -0.69
C LEU A 362 -29.21 6.28 -1.37
N ASN A 363 -30.11 5.69 -0.60
CA ASN A 363 -31.41 5.26 -1.08
C ASN A 363 -32.53 5.75 -0.14
N PRO A 364 -33.35 6.73 -0.56
CA PRO A 364 -33.27 7.46 -1.83
C PRO A 364 -32.06 8.42 -1.88
N PRO A 365 -31.58 8.80 -3.07
CA PRO A 365 -30.53 9.81 -3.21
C PRO A 365 -31.03 11.18 -2.74
N LEU A 366 -30.13 12.01 -2.22
CA LEU A 366 -30.45 13.41 -1.91
C LEU A 366 -30.48 14.22 -3.21
N VAL A 367 -31.51 15.05 -3.36
CA VAL A 367 -31.76 15.79 -4.61
C VAL A 367 -31.86 17.28 -4.33
N ALA A 368 -31.20 18.07 -5.17
CA ALA A 368 -31.32 19.52 -5.22
C ALA A 368 -31.76 19.96 -6.62
N ILE A 369 -32.61 20.98 -6.69
CA ILE A 369 -33.12 21.54 -7.96
C ILE A 369 -32.77 23.03 -8.01
N PHE A 370 -32.19 23.47 -9.12
CA PHE A 370 -31.85 24.87 -9.36
C PHE A 370 -32.05 25.25 -10.83
N ARG A 371 -31.96 26.56 -11.14
CA ARG A 371 -32.22 27.11 -12.48
C ARG A 371 -31.10 28.07 -12.88
N PRO A 372 -29.94 27.55 -13.32
CA PRO A 372 -28.87 28.41 -13.82
C PRO A 372 -29.31 29.08 -15.13
N GLN A 373 -28.76 30.27 -15.40
CA GLN A 373 -28.93 30.95 -16.68
C GLN A 373 -27.59 30.98 -17.39
N GLY A 374 -27.39 30.05 -18.33
CA GLY A 374 -26.15 29.93 -19.10
C GLY A 374 -25.09 29.06 -18.41
N SER A 375 -23.83 29.47 -18.56
CA SER A 375 -22.65 28.74 -18.10
C SER A 375 -22.50 28.78 -16.56
N PHE A 376 -22.31 27.62 -15.94
CA PHE A 376 -22.12 27.47 -14.50
C PHE A 376 -21.09 26.38 -14.17
N GLY A 377 -20.47 26.51 -13.00
CA GLY A 377 -19.64 25.47 -12.40
C GLY A 377 -20.27 24.89 -11.13
N LEU A 378 -19.73 23.78 -10.65
CA LEU A 378 -20.07 23.24 -9.32
C LEU A 378 -18.88 23.40 -8.38
N ALA A 379 -19.19 23.71 -7.14
CA ALA A 379 -18.25 23.73 -6.05
C ALA A 379 -18.71 22.74 -4.99
N HIS A 380 -17.79 21.90 -4.58
CA HIS A 380 -17.96 20.95 -3.51
C HIS A 380 -17.16 21.43 -2.30
N ASN A 381 -17.79 21.53 -1.14
CA ASN A 381 -17.15 21.85 0.12
C ASN A 381 -17.41 20.74 1.12
N TYR A 382 -16.39 20.38 1.87
CA TYR A 382 -16.52 19.37 2.91
C TYR A 382 -15.52 19.62 4.03
N GLU A 383 -15.81 19.03 5.18
CA GLU A 383 -14.98 19.12 6.38
C GLU A 383 -14.11 17.86 6.50
N HIS A 384 -12.83 18.01 6.16
CA HIS A 384 -11.78 17.01 6.42
C HIS A 384 -10.48 17.76 6.73
N TYR A 385 -10.06 17.77 8.00
CA TYR A 385 -8.86 18.47 8.53
C TYR A 385 -8.70 19.97 8.16
N GLY A 386 -9.77 20.64 7.76
CA GLY A 386 -9.80 22.05 7.40
C GLY A 386 -10.72 22.24 6.20
N ASN A 387 -11.71 23.14 6.29
CA ASN A 387 -12.71 23.32 5.23
C ASN A 387 -12.03 23.49 3.86
N LYS A 388 -12.18 22.51 2.97
CA LYS A 388 -11.68 22.58 1.59
C LYS A 388 -12.84 22.78 0.62
N THR A 389 -12.59 23.56 -0.43
CA THR A 389 -13.53 23.73 -1.54
C THR A 389 -12.86 23.26 -2.82
N VAL A 390 -13.49 22.31 -3.50
CA VAL A 390 -13.09 21.78 -4.80
C VAL A 390 -14.04 22.31 -5.87
N TYR A 391 -13.51 22.75 -6.99
CA TYR A 391 -14.27 23.31 -8.09
C TYR A 391 -14.26 22.36 -9.29
N THR A 392 -15.32 22.35 -10.09
CA THR A 392 -15.32 21.65 -11.40
C THR A 392 -14.32 22.24 -12.39
N GLU A 393 -13.94 23.50 -12.21
CA GLU A 393 -12.90 24.15 -12.99
C GLU A 393 -11.52 23.85 -12.38
N ASP A 394 -10.74 23.00 -13.05
CA ASP A 394 -9.43 22.53 -12.57
C ASP A 394 -8.46 23.66 -12.20
N ARG A 395 -8.53 24.80 -12.88
CA ARG A 395 -7.66 25.96 -12.62
C ARG A 395 -7.78 26.55 -11.21
N PHE A 396 -8.87 26.24 -10.49
CA PHE A 396 -9.08 26.69 -9.11
C PHE A 396 -8.72 25.61 -8.08
N ASN A 397 -8.36 24.41 -8.53
CA ASN A 397 -7.96 23.33 -7.65
C ASN A 397 -6.45 23.37 -7.43
N GLU A 398 -6.02 23.23 -6.18
CA GLU A 398 -4.60 23.14 -5.83
C GLU A 398 -3.98 21.79 -6.26
N THR A 399 -4.81 20.82 -6.62
CA THR A 399 -4.43 19.45 -6.99
C THR A 399 -5.00 19.06 -8.36
N PRO A 400 -4.29 18.23 -9.16
CA PRO A 400 -4.66 17.88 -10.53
C PRO A 400 -5.86 16.91 -10.64
N ARG A 401 -6.63 16.72 -9.58
CA ARG A 401 -7.83 15.87 -9.55
C ARG A 401 -8.90 16.60 -8.73
N GLY A 402 -10.06 16.81 -9.33
CA GLY A 402 -11.19 17.49 -8.68
C GLY A 402 -12.52 16.90 -9.15
N PHE A 403 -12.81 16.94 -10.45
CA PHE A 403 -14.03 16.36 -11.01
C PHE A 403 -13.70 15.54 -12.26
N ARG A 404 -14.46 14.47 -12.47
CA ARG A 404 -14.51 13.76 -13.76
C ARG A 404 -15.97 13.60 -14.20
N ALA A 405 -16.26 13.96 -15.44
CA ALA A 405 -17.61 13.88 -15.99
C ALA A 405 -17.74 12.74 -17.00
N TYR A 406 -18.83 11.98 -16.90
CA TYR A 406 -19.16 10.89 -17.81
C TYR A 406 -20.62 10.99 -18.23
N GLU A 407 -20.98 10.35 -19.34
CA GLU A 407 -22.39 10.08 -19.63
C GLU A 407 -22.98 9.15 -18.55
N ALA A 408 -24.10 9.54 -17.93
CA ALA A 408 -24.81 8.68 -16.99
C ALA A 408 -25.80 7.78 -17.74
N ILE A 409 -25.58 6.48 -17.70
CA ILE A 409 -26.43 5.47 -18.32
C ILE A 409 -27.24 4.78 -17.22
N ASN A 410 -28.57 4.87 -17.25
CA ASN A 410 -29.41 4.25 -16.22
C ASN A 410 -29.52 2.71 -16.40
N SER A 411 -30.24 2.04 -15.50
CA SER A 411 -30.44 0.59 -15.54
C SER A 411 -31.16 0.08 -16.79
N ARG A 412 -31.82 0.96 -17.55
CA ARG A 412 -32.46 0.65 -18.83
C ARG A 412 -31.53 0.85 -20.03
N GLY A 413 -30.28 1.26 -19.79
CA GLY A 413 -29.31 1.56 -20.84
C GLY A 413 -29.51 2.93 -21.49
N GLU A 414 -30.37 3.78 -20.93
CA GLU A 414 -30.69 5.10 -21.46
C GLU A 414 -29.78 6.17 -20.85
N LYS A 415 -29.38 7.16 -21.65
CA LYS A 415 -28.65 8.34 -21.15
C LYS A 415 -29.61 9.21 -20.33
N GLU A 416 -29.31 9.38 -19.05
CA GLU A 416 -30.15 10.14 -18.11
C GLU A 416 -29.56 11.52 -17.76
N GLY A 417 -28.23 11.67 -17.86
CA GLY A 417 -27.56 12.92 -17.53
C GLY A 417 -26.04 12.78 -17.56
N ILE A 418 -25.38 13.54 -16.69
CA ILE A 418 -23.93 13.56 -16.50
C ILE A 418 -23.61 12.95 -15.14
N LEU A 419 -22.83 11.89 -15.12
CA LEU A 419 -22.28 11.30 -13.90
C LEU A 419 -20.97 12.03 -13.59
N LEU A 420 -20.95 12.74 -12.48
CA LEU A 420 -19.76 13.43 -11.98
C LEU A 420 -19.17 12.60 -10.84
N LEU A 421 -17.90 12.26 -10.97
CA LEU A 421 -17.10 11.67 -9.91
C LEU A 421 -16.23 12.78 -9.34
N VAL A 422 -16.47 13.13 -8.09
CA VAL A 422 -15.56 13.97 -7.32
C VAL A 422 -14.45 13.07 -6.83
N GLU A 423 -13.24 13.29 -7.34
CA GLU A 423 -12.03 12.59 -6.89
C GLU A 423 -11.18 13.61 -6.15
N ASP A 424 -11.17 13.57 -4.82
CA ASP A 424 -10.27 14.40 -4.02
C ASP A 424 -9.24 13.56 -3.25
N TRP A 425 -8.03 14.11 -3.20
CA TRP A 425 -6.87 13.55 -2.52
C TRP A 425 -6.46 14.48 -1.38
N ILE A 426 -6.81 14.13 -0.14
CA ILE A 426 -6.38 14.88 1.05
C ILE A 426 -5.77 13.90 2.04
N ASP A 427 -4.57 14.21 2.54
CA ASP A 427 -3.90 13.52 3.65
C ASP A 427 -3.81 11.97 3.55
N GLY A 428 -3.84 11.43 2.33
CA GLY A 428 -3.68 9.99 2.07
C GLY A 428 -4.99 9.22 1.90
N ASP A 429 -6.14 9.87 2.06
CA ASP A 429 -7.47 9.29 1.81
C ASP A 429 -8.02 9.70 0.44
N PHE A 430 -8.89 8.86 -0.14
CA PHE A 430 -9.51 9.12 -1.44
C PHE A 430 -11.01 9.22 -1.28
N ASP A 431 -11.50 10.44 -1.45
CA ASP A 431 -12.91 10.73 -1.42
C ASP A 431 -13.46 10.54 -2.84
N ASP A 432 -14.23 9.46 -3.05
CA ASP A 432 -14.97 9.17 -4.28
C ASP A 432 -16.45 9.44 -4.04
N VAL A 433 -16.94 10.61 -4.46
CA VAL A 433 -18.36 10.93 -4.34
C VAL A 433 -19.01 11.06 -5.70
N GLY A 434 -20.08 10.28 -5.91
CA GLY A 434 -20.83 10.28 -7.16
C GLY A 434 -22.01 11.23 -7.11
N LEU A 435 -22.07 12.08 -8.13
CA LEU A 435 -23.12 13.05 -8.35
C LEU A 435 -23.75 12.80 -9.72
N LEU A 436 -25.07 12.93 -9.80
CA LEU A 436 -25.79 12.89 -11.07
C LEU A 436 -26.37 14.26 -11.38
N LEU A 437 -25.99 14.83 -12.51
CA LEU A 437 -26.46 16.11 -13.00
C LEU A 437 -27.39 15.90 -14.21
N ILE A 438 -28.65 16.29 -14.08
CA ILE A 438 -29.69 16.14 -15.10
C ILE A 438 -30.15 17.53 -15.55
N GLY A 439 -30.41 17.70 -16.85
CA GLY A 439 -30.86 18.96 -17.42
C GLY A 439 -29.74 19.94 -17.78
N ALA A 440 -28.48 19.51 -17.73
CA ALA A 440 -27.31 20.27 -18.15
C ALA A 440 -26.50 19.53 -19.22
N LYS A 441 -25.65 20.26 -19.93
CA LYS A 441 -24.68 19.72 -20.90
C LYS A 441 -23.28 20.17 -20.52
N PRO A 442 -22.24 19.35 -20.77
CA PRO A 442 -20.87 19.78 -20.56
C PRO A 442 -20.53 20.98 -21.47
N GLU A 443 -19.72 21.89 -20.95
CA GLU A 443 -19.09 23.00 -21.65
C GLU A 443 -17.58 22.91 -21.38
N GLY A 444 -16.81 22.59 -22.41
CA GLY A 444 -15.38 22.30 -22.32
C GLY A 444 -14.78 22.05 -23.69
#